data_AF-A0A1Y3REB2-F1
#
_entry.id   AF-A0A1Y3REB2-F1
#
_cell.length_a   1.000
_cell.length_b   1.000
_cell.length_c   1.000
_cell.angle_alpha   90.00
_cell.angle_beta   90.00
_cell.angle_gamma   90.00
#
_symmetry.space_group_name_H-M   'P 1'
#
loop_
_entity.id
_entity.type
_entity.pdbx_description
1 polymer ?
#
loop_
_entity_poly.entity_id
_entity_poly.type
_entity_poly.pdbx_seq_one_letter_code
_entity_poly.pdbx_strand_id
1 'polypeptide(L)'
;MSKNRRHSGPGKPQGMNYAQVLARQAAIRAGIEKAARDATVQAEADAHTQRAMWLMVCSIADAYGYGPKGMQKFFAALQENTDELERMRTEVDEEYAFEKLRQKASKVTGMEVHYLEDQLGMLAEMRREAGVTLG
;
A
#
# COMPACT_ATOMS: atom_id res chain seq x y z
N MET A 1 -49.54 -36.59 17.53
CA MET A 1 -49.63 -35.25 16.91
C MET A 1 -48.32 -34.50 17.13
N SER A 2 -47.44 -34.43 16.14
CA SER A 2 -46.15 -33.73 16.26
C SER A 2 -46.32 -32.27 15.81
N LYS A 3 -46.08 -31.31 16.71
CA LYS A 3 -46.14 -29.87 16.40
C LYS A 3 -44.82 -29.44 15.77
N ASN A 4 -44.86 -29.09 14.48
CA ASN A 4 -43.77 -28.45 13.76
C ASN A 4 -43.36 -27.14 14.46
N ARG A 5 -42.16 -27.13 15.08
CA ARG A 5 -41.52 -25.89 15.54
C ARG A 5 -40.98 -25.14 14.31
N ARG A 6 -41.73 -24.14 13.84
CA ARG A 6 -41.22 -23.17 12.86
C ARG A 6 -40.08 -22.38 13.52
N HIS A 7 -38.87 -22.52 12.99
CA HIS A 7 -37.75 -21.65 13.34
C HIS A 7 -38.09 -20.23 12.88
N SER A 8 -38.42 -19.36 13.83
CA SER A 8 -38.50 -17.92 13.59
C SER A 8 -37.08 -17.40 13.47
N GLY A 9 -36.64 -17.13 12.23
CA GLY A 9 -35.41 -16.38 11.98
C GLY A 9 -35.47 -15.00 12.64
N PRO A 10 -34.32 -14.31 12.81
CA PRO A 10 -34.25 -13.04 13.50
C PRO A 10 -35.21 -12.05 12.84
N GLY A 11 -36.23 -11.63 13.60
CA GLY A 11 -37.25 -10.70 13.16
C GLY A 11 -36.65 -9.36 12.77
N LYS A 12 -37.32 -8.66 11.86
CA LYS A 12 -36.97 -7.32 11.40
C LYS A 12 -36.73 -6.36 12.59
N PRO A 13 -35.66 -5.55 12.58
CA PRO A 13 -35.42 -4.55 13.62
C PRO A 13 -36.60 -3.57 13.76
N GLN A 14 -36.95 -3.23 15.00
CA GLN A 14 -38.04 -2.32 15.33
C GLN A 14 -37.82 -0.95 14.65
N GLY A 15 -38.79 -0.49 13.86
CA GLY A 15 -38.73 0.80 13.15
C GLY A 15 -38.23 0.77 11.69
N MET A 16 -37.65 -0.33 11.20
CA MET A 16 -37.27 -0.43 9.78
C MET A 16 -38.41 -1.00 8.93
N ASN A 17 -38.49 -0.59 7.66
CA ASN A 17 -39.28 -1.26 6.62
C ASN A 17 -38.45 -2.40 5.95
N TYR A 18 -39.09 -3.30 5.18
CA TYR A 18 -38.37 -4.47 4.64
C TYR A 18 -37.31 -4.06 3.59
N ALA A 19 -37.61 -3.03 2.79
CA ALA A 19 -36.65 -2.46 1.85
C ALA A 19 -35.41 -1.89 2.56
N GLN A 20 -35.59 -1.25 3.73
CA GLN A 20 -34.47 -0.74 4.54
C GLN A 20 -33.60 -1.87 5.11
N VAL A 21 -34.20 -3.00 5.51
CA VAL A 21 -33.44 -4.18 5.94
C VAL A 21 -32.62 -4.77 4.78
N LEU A 22 -33.23 -4.90 3.60
CA LEU A 22 -32.53 -5.39 2.40
C LEU A 22 -31.42 -4.43 1.96
N ALA A 23 -31.67 -3.12 1.97
CA ALA A 23 -30.66 -2.11 1.65
C ALA A 23 -29.47 -2.17 2.61
N ARG A 24 -29.73 -2.34 3.92
CA ARG A 24 -28.67 -2.53 4.92
C ARG A 24 -27.87 -3.80 4.67
N GLN A 25 -28.52 -4.92 4.35
CA GLN A 25 -27.84 -6.18 4.04
C GLN A 25 -26.99 -6.08 2.77
N ALA A 26 -27.51 -5.41 1.73
CA ALA A 26 -26.78 -5.14 0.50
C ALA A 26 -25.55 -4.26 0.76
N ALA A 27 -25.69 -3.19 1.56
CA ALA A 27 -24.58 -2.33 1.95
C ALA A 27 -23.50 -3.08 2.73
N ILE A 28 -23.89 -3.97 3.66
CA ILE A 28 -22.94 -4.83 4.40
C ILE A 28 -22.20 -5.76 3.44
N ARG A 29 -22.92 -6.41 2.52
CA ARG A 29 -22.29 -7.32 1.54
C ARG A 29 -21.31 -6.57 0.63
N ALA A 30 -21.71 -5.43 0.09
CA ALA A 30 -20.84 -4.58 -0.71
C ALA A 30 -19.60 -4.11 0.08
N GLY A 31 -19.77 -3.79 1.38
CA GLY A 31 -18.65 -3.47 2.27
C GLY A 31 -17.67 -4.62 2.45
N ILE A 32 -18.17 -5.85 2.64
CA ILE A 32 -17.33 -7.05 2.76
C ILE A 32 -16.60 -7.34 1.44
N GLU A 33 -17.30 -7.27 0.30
CA GLU A 33 -16.70 -7.49 -1.02
C GLU A 33 -15.61 -6.44 -1.33
N LYS A 34 -15.85 -5.18 -0.97
CA LYS A 34 -14.85 -4.12 -1.11
C LYS A 34 -13.62 -4.41 -0.24
N ALA A 35 -13.80 -4.74 1.03
CA ALA A 35 -12.68 -5.07 1.92
C ALA A 35 -11.87 -6.28 1.44
N ALA A 36 -12.52 -7.30 0.88
CA ALA A 36 -11.83 -8.45 0.30
C ALA A 36 -10.98 -8.05 -0.93
N ARG A 37 -11.50 -7.17 -1.79
CA ARG A 37 -10.73 -6.62 -2.92
C ARG A 37 -9.55 -5.79 -2.45
N ASP A 38 -9.77 -4.89 -1.51
CA ASP A 38 -8.73 -4.02 -0.96
C ASP A 38 -7.61 -4.86 -0.31
N ALA A 39 -7.95 -5.92 0.43
CA ALA A 39 -6.97 -6.86 0.98
C ALA A 39 -6.19 -7.62 -0.10
N THR A 40 -6.85 -8.00 -1.20
CA THR A 40 -6.19 -8.66 -2.33
C THR A 40 -5.19 -7.70 -3.01
N VAL A 41 -5.59 -6.46 -3.25
CA VAL A 41 -4.73 -5.41 -3.82
C VAL A 41 -3.52 -5.16 -2.91
N GLN A 42 -3.73 -5.10 -1.60
CA GLN A 42 -2.62 -4.93 -0.65
C GLN A 42 -1.64 -6.11 -0.70
N ALA A 43 -2.14 -7.35 -0.71
CA ALA A 43 -1.28 -8.54 -0.80
C ALA A 43 -0.47 -8.57 -2.11
N GLU A 44 -1.07 -8.14 -3.22
CA GLU A 44 -0.37 -8.00 -4.50
C GLU A 44 0.71 -6.92 -4.43
N ALA A 45 0.41 -5.76 -3.85
CA ALA A 45 1.37 -4.67 -3.65
C ALA A 45 2.57 -5.10 -2.77
N ASP A 46 2.30 -5.84 -1.69
CA ASP A 46 3.34 -6.39 -0.81
C ASP A 46 4.22 -7.41 -1.56
N ALA A 47 3.61 -8.28 -2.36
CA ALA A 47 4.34 -9.23 -3.20
C ALA A 47 5.21 -8.53 -4.26
N HIS A 48 4.71 -7.46 -4.87
CA HIS A 48 5.49 -6.62 -5.79
C HIS A 48 6.69 -5.97 -5.08
N THR A 49 6.47 -5.42 -3.89
CA THR A 49 7.54 -4.81 -3.07
C THR A 49 8.62 -5.82 -2.69
N GLN A 50 8.23 -7.03 -2.28
CA GLN A 50 9.18 -8.11 -1.97
C GLN A 50 10.04 -8.48 -3.17
N ARG A 51 9.41 -8.65 -4.35
CA ARG A 51 10.14 -8.98 -5.58
C ARG A 51 11.08 -7.86 -6.02
N ALA A 52 10.66 -6.60 -5.88
CA ALA A 52 11.53 -5.44 -6.13
C ALA A 52 12.74 -5.44 -5.20
N MET A 53 12.55 -5.74 -3.91
CA MET A 53 13.65 -5.84 -2.96
C MET A 53 14.64 -6.95 -3.32
N TRP A 54 14.17 -8.12 -3.76
CA TRP A 54 15.05 -9.17 -4.27
C TRP A 54 15.87 -8.70 -5.47
N LEU A 55 15.21 -8.02 -6.41
CA LEU A 55 15.89 -7.47 -7.60
C LEU A 55 16.97 -6.45 -7.23
N MET A 56 16.73 -5.59 -6.23
CA MET A 56 17.73 -4.66 -5.73
C MET A 56 18.95 -5.40 -5.15
N VAL A 57 18.72 -6.44 -4.34
CA VAL A 57 19.79 -7.24 -3.74
C VAL A 57 20.65 -7.90 -4.83
N CYS A 58 20.02 -8.53 -5.83
CA CYS A 58 20.73 -9.11 -6.96
C CYS A 58 21.53 -8.03 -7.72
N SER A 59 20.90 -6.90 -8.04
CA SER A 59 21.56 -5.80 -8.75
C SER A 59 22.78 -5.26 -8.01
N ILE A 60 22.69 -5.10 -6.68
CA ILE A 60 23.82 -4.66 -5.84
C ILE A 60 24.94 -5.71 -5.84
N ALA A 61 24.58 -7.00 -5.69
CA ALA A 61 25.55 -8.08 -5.72
C ALA A 61 26.30 -8.14 -7.06
N ASP A 62 25.58 -8.02 -8.18
CA ASP A 62 26.15 -8.06 -9.53
C ASP A 62 27.00 -6.82 -9.85
N ALA A 63 26.56 -5.62 -9.44
CA ALA A 63 27.27 -4.38 -9.71
C ALA A 63 28.56 -4.20 -8.89
N TYR A 64 28.56 -4.66 -7.63
CA TYR A 64 29.66 -4.43 -6.68
C TYR A 64 30.42 -5.70 -6.27
N GLY A 65 30.01 -6.88 -6.76
CA GLY A 65 30.61 -8.17 -6.43
C GLY A 65 30.38 -8.62 -4.98
N TYR A 66 29.32 -8.13 -4.33
CA TYR A 66 29.05 -8.47 -2.93
C TYR A 66 28.52 -9.90 -2.78
N GLY A 67 29.30 -10.73 -2.09
CA GLY A 67 28.83 -12.00 -1.53
C GLY A 67 28.11 -11.82 -0.18
N PRO A 68 27.77 -12.93 0.52
CA PRO A 68 26.97 -12.89 1.76
C PRO A 68 27.50 -11.93 2.84
N LYS A 69 28.81 -11.85 3.02
CA LYS A 69 29.43 -10.92 3.99
C LYS A 69 29.30 -9.44 3.60
N GLY A 70 29.30 -9.14 2.30
CA GLY A 70 29.04 -7.78 1.79
C GLY A 70 27.59 -7.40 2.05
N MET A 71 26.67 -8.31 1.78
CA MET A 71 25.24 -8.10 2.01
C MET A 71 24.87 -7.95 3.49
N GLN A 72 25.60 -8.57 4.43
CA GLN A 72 25.40 -8.33 5.87
C GLN A 72 25.55 -6.85 6.25
N LYS A 73 26.50 -6.13 5.65
CA LYS A 73 26.66 -4.68 5.88
C LYS A 73 25.48 -3.89 5.31
N PHE A 74 24.99 -4.27 4.13
CA PHE A 74 23.81 -3.67 3.55
C PHE A 74 22.58 -3.87 4.45
N PHE A 75 22.34 -5.08 4.96
CA PHE A 75 21.21 -5.35 5.83
C PHE A 75 21.30 -4.65 7.19
N ALA A 76 22.50 -4.54 7.77
CA ALA A 76 22.71 -3.74 8.98
C ALA A 76 22.36 -2.27 8.74
N ALA A 77 22.85 -1.68 7.65
CA ALA A 77 22.52 -0.31 7.28
C ALA A 77 21.02 -0.12 6.97
N LEU A 78 20.38 -1.12 6.34
CA LEU A 78 18.93 -1.09 6.10
C LEU A 78 18.15 -1.07 7.42
N GLN A 79 18.51 -1.93 8.38
CA GLN A 79 17.89 -1.95 9.71
C GLN A 79 18.05 -0.61 10.43
N GLU A 80 19.27 -0.05 10.49
CA GLU A 80 19.52 1.25 11.11
C GLU A 80 18.69 2.38 10.47
N ASN A 81 18.53 2.35 9.15
CA ASN A 81 17.69 3.32 8.45
C ASN A 81 16.19 3.13 8.75
N THR A 82 15.74 1.88 8.91
CA THR A 82 14.36 1.58 9.30
C THR A 82 14.07 2.05 10.73
N ASP A 83 14.97 1.75 11.67
CA ASP A 83 14.83 2.18 13.07
C ASP A 83 14.81 3.72 13.18
N GLU A 84 15.68 4.40 12.42
CA GLU A 84 15.69 5.86 12.31
C GLU A 84 14.37 6.41 11.76
N LEU A 85 13.82 5.79 10.70
CA LEU A 85 12.56 6.19 10.11
C LEU A 85 11.40 6.02 11.10
N GLU A 86 11.33 4.88 11.79
CA GLU A 86 10.31 4.63 12.81
C GLU A 86 10.41 5.60 13.98
N ARG A 87 11.64 5.93 14.40
CA ARG A 87 11.86 6.95 15.42
C ARG A 87 11.33 8.32 14.97
N MET A 88 11.69 8.77 13.77
CA MET A 88 11.20 10.05 13.23
C MET A 88 9.67 10.09 13.12
N ARG A 89 9.04 8.99 12.67
CA ARG A 89 7.57 8.88 12.59
C ARG A 89 6.90 9.00 13.96
N THR A 90 7.55 8.50 15.00
CA THR A 90 7.02 8.49 16.37
C THR A 90 7.26 9.81 17.10
N GLU A 91 8.44 10.42 16.90
CA GLU A 91 8.85 11.64 17.62
C GLU A 91 8.32 12.93 16.97
N VAL A 92 8.11 12.94 15.65
CA VAL A 92 7.66 14.12 14.90
C VAL A 92 6.32 13.81 14.21
N ASP A 93 6.38 13.26 13.00
CA ASP A 93 5.23 12.79 12.23
C ASP A 93 5.70 12.02 10.98
N GLU A 94 4.73 11.50 10.23
CA GLU A 94 4.96 10.71 9.03
C GLU A 94 5.49 11.54 7.84
N GLU A 95 4.97 12.76 7.66
CA GLU A 95 5.35 13.65 6.55
C GLU A 95 6.82 14.05 6.67
N TYR A 96 7.24 14.47 7.86
CA TYR A 96 8.63 14.78 8.18
C TYR A 96 9.54 13.57 7.94
N ALA A 97 9.16 12.40 8.46
CA ALA A 97 10.00 11.21 8.39
C ALA A 97 10.27 10.78 6.93
N PHE A 98 9.22 10.77 6.09
CA PHE A 98 9.36 10.42 4.68
C PHE A 98 10.07 11.49 3.87
N GLU A 99 9.88 12.77 4.18
CA GLU A 99 10.60 13.85 3.51
C GLU A 99 12.11 13.76 3.79
N LYS A 100 12.50 13.47 5.03
CA LYS A 100 13.91 13.23 5.38
C LYS A 100 14.48 12.01 4.67
N LEU A 101 13.71 10.93 4.55
CA LEU A 101 14.12 9.74 3.80
C LEU A 101 14.31 10.05 2.29
N ARG A 102 13.37 10.78 1.69
CA ARG A 102 13.41 11.22 0.27
C ARG A 102 14.61 12.12 -0.02
N GLN A 103 14.93 13.05 0.88
CA GLN A 103 16.14 13.88 0.79
C GLN A 103 17.42 13.04 0.89
N LYS A 104 17.47 12.07 1.81
CA LYS A 104 18.61 11.15 1.94
C LYS A 104 18.79 10.32 0.67
N ALA A 105 17.72 9.78 0.10
CA ALA A 105 17.74 9.04 -1.16
C ALA A 105 18.23 9.91 -2.32
N SER A 106 17.78 11.18 -2.39
CA SER A 106 18.24 12.13 -3.41
C SER A 106 19.74 12.39 -3.31
N LYS A 107 20.22 12.60 -2.09
CA LYS A 107 21.65 12.83 -1.83
C LYS A 107 22.52 11.63 -2.21
N VAL A 108 22.06 10.41 -1.94
CA VAL A 108 22.82 9.17 -2.24
C VAL A 108 22.85 8.89 -3.75
N THR A 109 21.74 9.10 -4.44
CA THR A 109 21.64 8.83 -5.88
C THR A 109 22.23 9.94 -6.74
N GLY A 110 22.34 11.17 -6.20
CA GLY A 110 22.67 12.36 -6.98
C GLY A 110 21.53 12.81 -7.90
N MET A 111 20.34 12.20 -7.77
CA MET A 111 19.15 12.50 -8.56
C MET A 111 18.07 13.13 -7.67
N GLU A 112 17.22 13.96 -8.26
CA GLU A 112 16.03 14.43 -7.55
C GLU A 112 14.99 13.31 -7.47
N VAL A 113 14.68 12.86 -6.25
CA VAL A 113 13.67 11.84 -5.99
C VAL A 113 12.35 12.55 -5.66
N HIS A 114 11.29 12.27 -6.42
CA HIS A 114 9.97 12.88 -6.20
C HIS A 114 9.00 11.89 -5.58
N TYR A 115 7.96 12.40 -4.90
CA TYR A 115 6.82 11.57 -4.56
C TYR A 115 6.11 11.10 -5.84
N LEU A 116 5.47 9.92 -5.77
CA LEU A 116 4.80 9.33 -6.92
C LEU A 116 3.69 10.25 -7.47
N GLU A 117 2.97 10.94 -6.59
CA GLU A 117 1.91 11.88 -6.96
C GLU A 117 2.46 13.06 -7.77
N ASP A 118 3.56 13.67 -7.31
CA ASP A 118 4.26 14.73 -8.04
C ASP A 118 4.74 14.23 -9.40
N GLN A 119 5.30 13.01 -9.44
CA GLN A 119 5.77 12.40 -10.69
C GLN A 119 4.63 12.18 -11.69
N LEU A 120 3.45 11.75 -11.21
CA LEU A 120 2.26 11.58 -12.05
C LEU A 120 1.72 12.92 -12.56
N GLY A 121 1.74 13.96 -11.71
CA GLY A 121 1.37 15.33 -12.10
C GLY A 121 2.26 15.87 -13.21
N MET A 122 3.58 15.77 -13.04
CA MET A 122 4.56 16.18 -14.06
C MET A 122 4.39 15.39 -15.36
N LEU A 123 4.18 14.07 -15.29
CA LEU A 123 3.92 13.25 -16.48
C LEU A 123 2.62 13.64 -17.19
N ALA A 124 1.58 14.00 -16.45
CA ALA A 124 0.33 14.49 -17.02
C ALA A 124 0.50 15.85 -17.70
N GLU A 125 1.30 16.75 -17.15
CA GLU A 125 1.68 18.03 -17.77
C GLU A 125 2.47 17.81 -19.04
N MET A 126 3.54 17.02 -19.00
CA MET A 126 4.34 16.69 -20.18
C MET A 126 3.49 16.04 -21.29
N ARG A 127 2.54 15.17 -20.94
CA ARG A 127 1.61 14.57 -21.93
C ARG A 127 0.67 15.59 -22.55
N ARG A 128 0.18 16.57 -21.77
CA ARG A 128 -0.65 17.67 -22.27
C ARG A 128 0.16 18.58 -23.20
N GLU A 129 1.39 18.89 -22.84
CA GLU A 129 2.31 19.70 -23.65
C GLU A 129 2.76 18.99 -24.93
N ALA A 130 2.95 17.67 -24.88
CA ALA A 130 3.33 16.86 -26.03
C ALA A 130 2.17 16.59 -27.01
N GLY A 131 0.95 17.07 -26.74
CA GLY A 131 -0.19 16.97 -27.66
C GLY A 131 -0.65 15.54 -27.97
N VAL A 132 -0.35 14.56 -27.11
CA VAL A 132 -0.77 13.16 -27.33
C VAL A 132 -2.26 13.03 -26.99
N THR A 133 -3.09 13.24 -28.01
CA THR A 133 -4.52 12.95 -27.98
C THR A 133 -4.66 11.45 -28.23
N LEU A 134 -5.07 10.67 -27.22
CA LEU A 134 -5.45 9.27 -27.42
C LEU A 134 -6.74 9.25 -28.23
N GLY A 135 -6.65 8.85 -29.50
CA GLY A 135 -7.76 8.31 -30.26
C GLY A 135 -8.08 6.89 -29.83
#